data_AF-A0A523Q8T6-F1
#
_entry.id   AF-A0A523Q8T6-F1
#
_cell.length_a   1.000
_cell.length_b   1.000
_cell.length_c   1.000
_cell.angle_alpha   90.00
_cell.angle_beta   90.00
_cell.angle_gamma   90.00
#
_symmetry.space_group_name_H-M   'P 1'
#
loop_
_entity.id
_entity.type
_entity.pdbx_description
1 polymer ?
#
loop_
_entity_poly.entity_id
_entity_poly.type
_entity_poly.pdbx_seq_one_letter_code
_entity_poly.pdbx_strand_id
1 'polypeptide(L)'
;MALADVFKALTAWEHPYKEGKSCPAVSILSFMKRDGHIDPDVFELFLRSGVYRLYAAQFMKPELIDTVDVDSYLVKSNTDFAVLD
;
A
#
# COMPACT_ATOMS: atom_id res chain seq x y z
N MET A 1 -10.75 4.99 11.22
CA MET A 1 -9.29 4.83 11.32
C MET A 1 -8.73 5.10 9.94
N ALA A 2 -7.74 6.00 9.79
CA ALA A 2 -7.26 6.40 8.46
C ALA A 2 -6.28 5.35 7.91
N LEU A 3 -6.17 5.25 6.58
CA LEU A 3 -5.23 4.35 5.91
C LEU A 3 -3.77 4.57 6.34
N ALA A 4 -3.41 5.83 6.64
CA ALA A 4 -2.11 6.20 7.18
C ALA A 4 -1.82 5.60 8.57
N ASP A 5 -2.84 5.45 9.43
CA ASP A 5 -2.67 4.83 10.76
C ASP A 5 -2.41 3.32 10.63
N VAL A 6 -3.10 2.66 9.69
CA VAL A 6 -2.88 1.24 9.37
C VAL A 6 -1.47 1.04 8.84
N PHE A 7 -1.02 1.90 7.91
CA PHE A 7 0.35 1.86 7.39
C PHE A 7 1.39 2.07 8.49
N LYS A 8 1.17 3.04 9.36
CA LYS A 8 2.02 3.29 10.54
C LYS A 8 2.06 2.08 11.47
N ALA A 9 0.92 1.44 11.74
CA ALA A 9 0.88 0.24 12.57
C ALA A 9 1.64 -0.93 11.93
N LEU A 10 1.47 -1.16 10.61
CA LEU A 10 2.17 -2.21 9.87
C LEU A 10 3.69 -2.01 9.82
N THR A 11 4.15 -0.77 9.77
CA THR A 11 5.57 -0.41 9.72
C THR A 11 6.21 -0.30 11.10
N ALA A 12 5.45 0.07 12.14
CA ALA A 12 5.90 0.14 13.53
C ALA A 12 5.92 -1.23 14.21
N TRP A 13 5.05 -2.14 13.77
CA TRP A 13 5.09 -3.54 14.13
C TRP A 13 6.21 -4.21 13.33
N GLU A 14 7.45 -3.91 13.71
CA GLU A 14 8.66 -4.63 13.34
C GLU A 14 8.49 -6.08 13.82
N HIS A 15 7.85 -6.92 13.00
CA HIS A 15 7.82 -8.35 13.25
C HIS A 15 9.28 -8.85 13.24
N PRO A 16 9.72 -9.65 14.23
CA PRO A 16 11.05 -10.26 14.27
C PRO A 16 11.15 -11.42 13.26
N TYR A 17 10.66 -11.24 12.04
CA TYR A 17 10.71 -12.26 10.99
C TYR A 17 11.82 -11.94 9.99
N LYS A 18 13.02 -12.25 10.50
CA LYS A 18 14.27 -12.51 9.77
C LYS A 18 14.99 -11.26 9.29
N GLU A 19 16.15 -11.05 9.91
CA GLU A 19 17.29 -10.26 9.42
C GLU A 19 17.22 -10.01 7.90
N GLY A 20 16.98 -8.75 7.52
CA GLY A 20 17.14 -8.28 6.13
C GLY A 20 15.94 -8.40 5.20
N LYS A 21 14.70 -8.60 5.67
CA LYS A 21 13.51 -8.50 4.81
C LYS A 21 12.76 -7.17 5.00
N SER A 22 12.55 -6.45 3.89
CA SER A 22 11.68 -5.26 3.83
C SER A 22 10.26 -5.62 4.27
N CYS A 23 9.59 -4.72 4.99
CA CYS A 23 8.18 -4.90 5.32
C CYS A 23 7.34 -4.55 4.09
N PRO A 24 6.56 -5.49 3.51
CA PRO A 24 5.81 -5.24 2.28
C PRO A 24 4.48 -4.53 2.59
N ALA A 25 4.54 -3.40 3.29
CA ALA A 25 3.36 -2.70 3.83
C ALA A 25 2.34 -2.34 2.74
N VAL A 26 2.78 -1.87 1.57
CA VAL A 26 1.88 -1.56 0.44
C VAL A 26 1.20 -2.82 -0.11
N SER A 27 1.92 -3.93 -0.20
CA SER A 27 1.33 -5.21 -0.61
C SER A 27 0.27 -5.69 0.39
N ILE A 28 0.52 -5.55 1.69
CA ILE A 28 -0.46 -5.87 2.74
C ILE A 28 -1.71 -5.00 2.61
N LEU A 29 -1.54 -3.69 2.40
CA LEU A 29 -2.66 -2.78 2.16
C LEU A 29 -3.46 -3.15 0.89
N SER A 30 -2.79 -3.63 -0.16
CA SER A 30 -3.45 -4.13 -1.36
C SER A 30 -4.30 -5.38 -1.07
N PHE A 31 -3.82 -6.30 -0.22
CA PHE A 31 -4.64 -7.43 0.24
C PHE A 31 -5.84 -6.99 1.06
N MET A 32 -5.66 -6.03 1.98
CA MET A 32 -6.77 -5.48 2.77
C MET A 32 -7.80 -4.74 1.91
N LYS A 33 -7.37 -4.05 0.85
CA LYS A 33 -8.25 -3.50 -0.19
C LYS A 33 -9.05 -4.62 -0.85
N ARG A 34 -8.39 -5.70 -1.29
CA ARG A 34 -9.04 -6.84 -1.96
C ARG A 34 -10.09 -7.50 -1.08
N ASP A 35 -9.83 -7.58 0.23
CA ASP A 35 -10.74 -8.19 1.21
C ASP A 35 -11.85 -7.21 1.67
N GLY A 36 -11.92 -6.00 1.10
CA GLY A 36 -12.97 -5.01 1.37
C GLY A 36 -12.78 -4.22 2.67
N HIS A 37 -11.63 -4.34 3.32
CA HIS A 37 -11.30 -3.60 4.55
C HIS A 37 -10.83 -2.17 4.29
N ILE A 38 -10.40 -1.86 3.07
CA ILE A 38 -9.92 -0.55 2.65
C ILE A 38 -10.65 -0.17 1.36
N ASP A 39 -11.15 1.06 1.33
CA ASP A 39 -11.75 1.64 0.13
C ASP A 39 -10.70 1.78 -1.00
N PRO A 40 -10.99 1.27 -2.22
CA PRO A 40 -10.06 1.35 -3.35
C PRO A 40 -9.62 2.76 -3.72
N ASP A 41 -10.52 3.75 -3.65
CA ASP A 41 -10.23 5.14 -4.00
C ASP A 41 -9.34 5.78 -2.94
N VAL A 42 -9.55 5.44 -1.67
CA VAL A 42 -8.68 5.88 -0.56
C VAL A 42 -7.28 5.28 -0.69
N PHE A 43 -7.19 4.00 -1.06
CA PHE A 43 -5.92 3.33 -1.33
C PHE A 43 -5.17 3.95 -2.51
N GLU A 44 -5.88 4.19 -3.62
CA GLU A 44 -5.32 4.86 -4.79
C GLU A 44 -4.81 6.27 -4.44
N LEU A 45 -5.60 7.08 -3.71
CA LEU A 45 -5.18 8.40 -3.25
C LEU A 45 -3.92 8.35 -2.38
N PHE A 46 -3.84 7.37 -1.48
CA PHE A 46 -2.67 7.16 -0.63
C PHE A 46 -1.41 6.79 -1.42
N LEU A 47 -1.53 5.96 -2.46
CA LEU A 47 -0.40 5.65 -3.34
C LEU A 47 0.01 6.85 -4.19
N ARG A 48 -0.96 7.53 -4.84
CA ARG A 48 -0.72 8.68 -5.71
C ARG A 48 -0.12 9.87 -4.95
N SER A 49 -0.55 10.09 -3.71
CA SER A 49 -0.01 11.16 -2.87
C SER A 49 1.45 10.93 -2.44
N GLY A 50 1.96 9.70 -2.54
CA GLY A 50 3.32 9.36 -2.13
C GLY A 50 3.56 9.45 -0.61
N VAL A 51 2.51 9.63 0.20
CA VAL A 51 2.61 9.78 1.66
C VAL A 51 3.32 8.57 2.29
N TYR A 52 3.08 7.38 1.77
CA TYR A 52 3.77 6.15 2.21
C TYR A 52 5.30 6.24 2.03
N ARG A 53 5.79 6.84 0.94
CA ARG A 53 7.23 7.04 0.68
C ARG A 53 7.81 8.06 1.63
N LEU A 54 7.12 9.18 1.83
CA LEU A 54 7.55 10.24 2.76
C LEU A 54 7.64 9.72 4.18
N TYR A 55 6.68 8.90 4.60
CA TYR A 55 6.69 8.25 5.90
C TYR A 55 7.85 7.25 6.01
N ALA A 56 7.99 6.36 5.03
CA ALA A 56 9.05 5.35 5.03
C ALA A 56 10.45 5.99 5.07
N ALA A 57 10.67 7.06 4.30
CA ALA A 57 11.94 7.80 4.31
C ALA A 57 12.25 8.50 5.64
N GLN A 58 11.23 8.92 6.40
CA GLN A 58 11.41 9.62 7.67
C GLN A 58 11.58 8.66 8.86
N PHE A 59 10.91 7.51 8.83
CA PHE A 59 10.76 6.64 10.01
C PHE A 59 11.33 5.24 9.84
N MET A 60 11.69 4.81 8.62
CA MET A 60 12.24 3.48 8.34
C MET A 60 13.69 3.57 7.88
N LYS A 61 14.46 2.51 8.13
CA LYS A 61 15.81 2.39 7.55
C LYS A 61 15.70 2.19 6.03
N PRO A 62 16.58 2.78 5.20
CA PRO A 62 16.54 2.62 3.75
C PRO A 62 16.50 1.17 3.26
N GLU A 63 17.19 0.28 3.98
CA GLU A 63 17.24 -1.17 3.74
C GLU A 63 15.89 -1.88 3.93
N LEU A 64 14.98 -1.27 4.69
CA LEU A 64 13.64 -1.77 4.98
C LEU A 64 12.57 -1.12 4.10
N ILE A 65 12.92 -0.08 3.33
CA ILE A 65 12.00 0.61 2.43
C ILE A 65 11.83 -0.23 1.17
N ASP A 66 10.62 -0.75 0.98
CA ASP A 66 10.32 -1.58 -0.17
C ASP A 66 10.21 -0.73 -1.45
N THR A 67 10.67 -1.29 -2.58
CA THR A 67 10.47 -0.65 -3.88
C THR A 67 9.07 -0.97 -4.38
N VAL A 68 8.18 0.03 -4.32
CA VAL A 68 6.77 -0.12 -4.69
C VAL A 68 6.54 0.42 -6.10
N ASP A 69 6.17 -0.48 -7.01
CA ASP A 69 5.64 -0.13 -8.32
C ASP A 69 4.16 0.28 -8.19
N VAL A 70 3.91 1.58 -8.05
CA VAL A 70 2.56 2.13 -7.84
C VAL A 70 1.64 1.78 -9.00
N ASP A 71 2.15 1.81 -10.23
CA ASP A 71 1.32 1.61 -11.42
C ASP A 71 0.70 0.21 -11.43
N SER A 72 1.42 -0.81 -10.95
CA SER A 72 0.91 -2.17 -10.78
C SER A 72 -0.35 -2.28 -9.90
N TYR A 73 -0.54 -1.35 -8.97
CA TYR A 73 -1.70 -1.30 -8.07
C TYR A 73 -2.83 -0.41 -8.57
N LEU A 74 -2.54 0.47 -9.53
CA LEU A 74 -3.47 1.45 -10.10
C LEU A 74 -4.06 1.02 -11.44
N VAL A 75 -3.60 -0.09 -12.03
CA VAL A 75 -4.22 -0.65 -13.24
C VAL A 75 -5.69 -0.94 -12.93
N LYS A 76 -6.57 -0.07 -13.42
CA LYS A 76 -7.99 -0.33 -13.45
C LYS A 76 -8.19 -1.55 -14.32
N SER A 77 -8.85 -2.58 -13.79
CA SER A 77 -9.54 -3.55 -14.63
C SER A 77 -10.53 -2.74 -15.47
N ASN A 78 -10.10 -2.36 -16.66
CA ASN A 78 -10.96 -1.78 -17.68
C ASN A 78 -11.84 -2.93 -18.20
N THR A 79 -12.78 -3.38 -17.37
CA THR A 79 -13.90 -4.16 -17.85
C THR A 79 -14.94 -3.15 -18.28
N ASP A 80 -14.94 -2.97 -19.59
CA ASP A 80 -15.83 -2.14 -20.37
C ASP A 80 -17.26 -2.09 -19.81
N PHE A 81 -17.78 -0.87 -19.73
CA PHE A 81 -19.19 -0.63 -20.04
C PHE A 81 -19.42 -1.11 -21.48
N ALA A 82 -19.58 -2.43 -21.65
CA ALA A 82 -20.20 -2.99 -22.83
C ALA A 82 -21.66 -2.54 -22.79
N VAL A 83 -21.88 -1.45 -23.50
CA VAL A 83 -23.12 -0.92 -24.02
C VAL A 83 -24.13 -2.05 -24.24
N LEU A 84 -25.30 -1.88 -23.62
CA LEU A 84 -26.54 -2.53 -24.06
C LEU A 84 -26.77 -2.15 -25.52
N ASP A 85 -26.56 -3.09 -26.44
CA ASP A 85 -27.22 -3.15 -27.75
C ASP A 85 -27.71 -4.59 -27.98
#